data_AF-X0PDL7-F1
#
_entry.id   AF-X0PDL7-F1
#
_cell.length_a   1.000
_cell.length_b   1.000
_cell.length_c   1.000
_cell.angle_alpha   90.00
_cell.angle_beta   90.00
_cell.angle_gamma   90.00
#
_symmetry.space_group_name_H-M   'P 1'
#
loop_
_entity.id
_entity.type
_entity.pdbx_description
1 polymer ?
#
loop_
_entity_poly.entity_id
_entity_poly.type
_entity_poly.pdbx_seq_one_letter_code
_entity_poly.pdbx_strand_id
1 'polypeptide(L)'
;MMKKQRNFVIGLIIAILLVIFALINQTPVMIQFGFTKVKLPLILILFISILLGALVTYLFATTGNYNLKKEMKDLRGQVTQLETEQQKAIDTAVDAATAKQAADFKAQLAEKEATIEQLKAAADATDTATTPKNEA
;
A
#
# COMPACT_ATOMS: atom_id res chain seq x y z
N MET A 1 -15.76 5.47 20.62
CA MET A 1 -15.99 4.13 21.21
C MET A 1 -17.46 3.70 21.26
N MET A 2 -18.45 4.61 21.28
CA MET A 2 -19.88 4.27 21.43
C MET A 2 -20.60 3.71 20.18
N LYS A 3 -19.95 3.71 18.99
CA LYS A 3 -20.58 3.31 17.72
C LYS A 3 -20.95 1.82 17.66
N LYS A 4 -20.15 0.93 18.29
CA LYS A 4 -20.44 -0.52 18.35
C LYS A 4 -21.59 -0.84 19.31
N GLN A 5 -21.65 -0.18 20.47
CA GLN A 5 -22.75 -0.36 21.43
C GLN A 5 -24.08 0.15 20.88
N ARG A 6 -24.09 1.27 20.14
CA ARG A 6 -25.29 1.77 19.46
C ARG A 6 -25.86 0.73 18.49
N ASN A 7 -25.02 0.10 17.67
CA ASN A 7 -25.47 -0.92 16.73
C ASN A 7 -26.02 -2.16 17.44
N PHE A 8 -25.43 -2.55 18.58
CA PHE A 8 -25.94 -3.63 19.41
C PHE A 8 -27.33 -3.31 19.98
N VAL A 9 -27.51 -2.12 20.55
CA VAL A 9 -28.81 -1.67 21.09
C VAL A 9 -29.87 -1.59 19.98
N ILE A 10 -29.53 -1.04 18.82
CA ILE A 10 -30.45 -1.00 17.66
C ILE A 10 -30.82 -2.42 17.22
N GLY A 11 -29.84 -3.33 17.13
CA GLY A 11 -30.09 -4.74 16.78
C GLY A 11 -31.03 -5.42 17.77
N LEU A 12 -30.87 -5.14 19.07
CA LEU A 12 -31.74 -5.69 20.11
C LEU A 12 -33.18 -5.16 19.98
N ILE A 13 -33.36 -3.87 19.72
CA ILE A 13 -34.68 -3.27 19.48
C ILE A 13 -35.34 -3.93 18.27
N ILE A 14 -34.61 -4.08 17.17
CA ILE A 14 -35.11 -4.76 15.96
C ILE A 14 -35.50 -6.21 16.26
N ALA A 15 -34.68 -6.95 17.02
CA ALA A 15 -34.98 -8.33 17.40
C ALA A 15 -36.28 -8.44 18.21
N ILE A 16 -36.49 -7.54 19.18
CA ILE A 16 -37.73 -7.48 19.96
C ILE A 16 -38.92 -7.19 19.04
N LEU A 17 -38.79 -6.23 18.12
CA LEU A 17 -39.84 -5.92 17.14
C LEU A 17 -40.17 -7.12 16.24
N LEU A 18 -39.17 -7.88 15.80
CA LEU A 18 -39.38 -9.11 15.02
C LEU A 18 -40.11 -10.19 15.80
N VAL A 19 -39.80 -10.36 17.09
CA VAL A 19 -40.51 -11.31 17.95
C VAL A 19 -41.97 -10.89 18.13
N ILE A 20 -42.23 -9.61 18.43
CA ILE A 20 -43.59 -9.09 18.54
C ILE A 20 -44.36 -9.28 17.23
N PHE A 21 -43.72 -8.97 16.10
CA PHE A 21 -44.29 -9.19 14.77
C PHE A 21 -44.64 -10.66 14.53
N ALA A 22 -43.76 -11.58 14.91
CA ALA A 22 -43.99 -13.02 14.78
C ALA A 22 -45.16 -13.51 15.63
N LEU A 23 -45.31 -13.01 16.86
CA LEU A 23 -46.39 -13.38 17.77
C LEU A 23 -47.75 -12.85 17.28
N ILE A 24 -47.82 -11.58 16.87
CA ILE A 24 -49.07 -10.98 16.37
C ILE A 24 -49.48 -11.58 15.03
N ASN A 25 -48.51 -11.96 14.19
CA ASN A 25 -48.75 -12.50 12.85
C ASN A 25 -48.58 -14.03 12.78
N GLN A 26 -48.85 -14.74 13.88
CA GLN A 26 -48.80 -16.21 13.93
C GLN A 26 -50.01 -16.87 13.24
N THR A 27 -50.57 -16.23 12.22
CA THR A 27 -51.67 -16.79 11.44
C THR A 27 -51.11 -17.87 10.50
N PRO A 28 -51.57 -19.13 10.62
CA PRO A 28 -51.08 -20.21 9.75
C PRO A 28 -51.64 -20.02 8.34
N VAL A 29 -50.74 -19.96 7.36
CA VAL A 29 -51.07 -19.86 5.94
C VAL A 29 -50.75 -21.19 5.26
N MET A 30 -51.65 -21.65 4.39
CA MET A 30 -51.46 -22.87 3.61
C MET A 30 -50.57 -22.56 2.41
N ILE A 31 -49.44 -23.26 2.31
CA ILE A 31 -48.53 -23.18 1.17
C ILE A 31 -48.59 -24.48 0.39
N GLN A 32 -48.61 -24.37 -0.94
CA GLN A 32 -48.58 -25.49 -1.85
C GLN A 32 -47.17 -25.59 -2.45
N PHE A 33 -46.43 -26.64 -2.12
CA PHE A 33 -45.10 -26.91 -2.67
C PHE A 33 -45.16 -27.75 -3.96
N GLY A 34 -46.23 -27.58 -4.76
CA GLY A 34 -46.53 -28.41 -5.93
C GLY A 34 -47.12 -29.78 -5.57
N PHE A 35 -46.42 -30.58 -4.76
CA PHE A 35 -46.81 -31.97 -4.44
C PHE A 35 -47.38 -32.16 -3.04
N THR A 36 -47.18 -31.18 -2.14
CA THR A 36 -47.66 -31.26 -0.76
C THR A 36 -48.18 -29.89 -0.28
N LYS A 37 -49.05 -29.91 0.72
CA LYS A 37 -49.60 -28.72 1.36
C LYS A 37 -49.22 -28.70 2.82
N VAL A 38 -48.60 -27.61 3.26
CA VAL A 38 -48.18 -27.44 4.66
C VAL A 38 -48.74 -26.11 5.17
N LYS A 39 -49.23 -26.11 6.41
CA LYS A 39 -49.64 -24.88 7.10
C LYS A 39 -48.49 -24.40 7.96
N LEU A 40 -47.95 -23.23 7.64
CA LEU A 40 -46.87 -22.60 8.41
C LEU A 40 -47.27 -21.15 8.73
N PRO A 41 -46.80 -20.57 9.85
CA PRO A 41 -46.97 -19.15 10.12
C PRO A 41 -46.30 -18.30 9.03
N LEU A 42 -46.93 -17.19 8.64
CA LEU A 42 -46.44 -16.30 7.57
C LEU A 42 -44.99 -15.82 7.80
N ILE A 43 -44.66 -15.47 9.05
CA ILE A 43 -43.32 -15.00 9.42
C ILE A 43 -42.23 -16.05 9.16
N LEU A 44 -42.52 -17.33 9.38
CA LEU A 44 -41.54 -18.41 9.14
C LEU A 44 -41.24 -18.53 7.64
N ILE A 45 -42.25 -18.35 6.80
CA ILE A 45 -42.11 -18.35 5.34
C ILE A 45 -41.29 -17.15 4.87
N LEU A 46 -41.52 -15.97 5.44
CA LEU A 46 -40.74 -14.76 5.17
C LEU A 46 -39.26 -14.98 5.51
N PHE A 47 -38.98 -15.50 6.71
CA PHE A 47 -37.61 -15.79 7.15
C PHE A 47 -36.90 -16.78 6.23
N ILE A 48 -37.56 -17.88 5.86
CA ILE A 48 -36.98 -18.88 4.94
C ILE A 48 -36.71 -18.25 3.57
N SER A 49 -37.63 -17.44 3.05
CA SER A 49 -37.46 -16.76 1.75
C SER A 49 -36.27 -15.79 1.76
N ILE A 50 -36.14 -14.98 2.81
CA ILE A 50 -35.00 -14.07 2.98
C ILE A 50 -33.69 -14.85 3.09
N LEU A 51 -33.70 -15.94 3.86
CA LEU A 51 -32.52 -16.79 4.04
C LEU A 51 -32.10 -17.46 2.73
N LEU A 52 -33.05 -17.98 1.96
CA LEU A 52 -32.79 -18.54 0.62
C LEU A 52 -32.27 -17.46 -0.34
N GLY A 53 -32.84 -16.27 -0.33
CA GLY A 53 -32.33 -15.14 -1.12
C GLY A 53 -30.89 -14.80 -0.77
N ALA A 54 -30.57 -14.68 0.52
CA ALA A 54 -29.21 -14.43 0.99
C ALA A 54 -28.24 -15.57 0.63
N LEU A 55 -28.68 -16.82 0.72
CA LEU A 55 -27.90 -17.99 0.33
C LEU A 55 -27.58 -17.98 -1.17
N VAL A 56 -28.58 -17.69 -2.00
CA VAL A 56 -28.40 -17.52 -3.45
C VAL A 56 -27.40 -16.40 -3.72
N THR A 57 -27.60 -15.21 -3.15
CA THR A 57 -26.64 -14.10 -3.31
C THR A 57 -25.23 -14.47 -2.87
N TYR A 58 -25.07 -15.19 -1.76
CA TYR A 58 -23.77 -15.66 -1.27
C TYR A 58 -23.09 -16.63 -2.25
N LEU A 59 -23.84 -17.59 -2.78
CA LEU A 59 -23.36 -18.54 -3.79
C LEU A 59 -22.87 -17.81 -5.05
N PHE A 60 -23.65 -16.84 -5.55
CA PHE A 60 -23.28 -16.06 -6.74
C PHE A 60 -22.13 -15.07 -6.48
N ALA A 61 -22.05 -14.47 -5.28
CA ALA A 61 -20.98 -13.53 -4.92
C ALA A 61 -19.60 -14.20 -4.89
N THR A 62 -19.53 -15.50 -4.60
CA THR A 62 -18.26 -16.23 -4.50
C THR A 62 -17.55 -16.32 -5.86
N THR A 63 -18.28 -16.42 -6.98
CA THR A 63 -17.70 -16.57 -8.32
C THR A 63 -17.01 -15.29 -8.83
N GLY A 64 -17.57 -14.11 -8.56
CA GLY A 64 -16.98 -12.84 -9.01
C GLY A 64 -15.67 -12.49 -8.30
N ASN A 65 -15.55 -12.83 -7.02
CA ASN A 65 -14.43 -12.43 -6.17
C ASN A 65 -13.09 -13.10 -6.51
N TYR A 66 -13.09 -14.22 -7.24
CA TYR A 66 -11.86 -14.92 -7.61
C TYR A 66 -11.01 -14.12 -8.60
N ASN A 67 -11.63 -13.58 -9.65
CA ASN A 67 -10.92 -12.80 -10.68
C ASN A 67 -10.35 -11.51 -10.09
N LEU A 68 -11.13 -10.81 -9.24
CA LEU A 68 -10.66 -9.60 -8.54
C LEU A 68 -9.45 -9.89 -7.63
N LYS A 69 -9.45 -11.03 -6.93
CA LYS A 69 -8.29 -11.43 -6.09
C LYS A 69 -7.07 -11.79 -6.92
N LYS A 70 -7.26 -12.45 -8.07
CA LYS A 70 -6.17 -12.80 -8.99
C LYS A 70 -5.54 -11.53 -9.58
N GLU A 71 -6.36 -10.61 -10.07
CA GLU A 71 -5.91 -9.33 -10.61
C GLU A 71 -5.20 -8.48 -9.54
N MET A 72 -5.73 -8.45 -8.31
CA MET A 72 -5.06 -7.81 -7.17
C MET A 72 -3.68 -8.42 -6.86
N LYS A 73 -3.54 -9.75 -6.95
CA LYS A 73 -2.26 -10.41 -6.76
C LYS A 73 -1.29 -10.07 -7.89
N ASP A 74 -1.78 -10.05 -9.12
CA ASP A 74 -0.98 -9.73 -10.30
C ASP A 74 -0.47 -8.30 -10.27
N LEU A 75 -1.36 -7.32 -10.05
CA LEU A 75 -1.00 -5.91 -9.88
C LEU A 75 0.02 -5.70 -8.75
N ARG A 76 -0.16 -6.36 -7.60
CA ARG A 76 0.81 -6.30 -6.50
C ARG A 76 2.16 -6.89 -6.88
N GLY A 77 2.17 -7.97 -7.66
CA GLY A 77 3.38 -8.56 -8.21
C GLY A 77 4.11 -7.59 -9.14
N GLN A 78 3.39 -6.97 -10.07
CA GLN A 78 3.93 -5.96 -11.00
C GLN A 78 4.52 -4.76 -10.24
N VAL A 79 3.82 -4.23 -9.23
CA VAL A 79 4.31 -3.13 -8.39
C VAL A 79 5.62 -3.53 -7.69
N THR A 80 5.66 -4.71 -7.08
CA THR A 80 6.87 -5.18 -6.38
C THR A 80 8.05 -5.35 -7.34
N GLN A 81 7.78 -5.84 -8.55
CA GLN A 81 8.81 -6.01 -9.58
C GLN A 81 9.35 -4.66 -10.07
N LEU A 82 8.46 -3.72 -10.38
CA LEU A 82 8.81 -2.35 -10.78
C LEU A 82 9.62 -1.64 -9.68
N GLU A 83 9.21 -1.76 -8.41
CA GLU A 83 9.94 -1.20 -7.27
C GLU A 83 11.36 -1.81 -7.16
N THR A 84 11.50 -3.12 -7.38
CA THR A 84 12.80 -3.81 -7.34
C THR A 84 13.71 -3.40 -8.50
N GLU A 85 13.17 -3.31 -9.72
CA GLU A 85 13.91 -2.87 -10.90
C GLU A 85 14.34 -1.41 -10.78
N GLN A 86 13.44 -0.55 -10.29
CA GLN A 86 13.75 0.85 -10.03
C GLN A 86 14.83 0.99 -8.96
N GLN A 87 14.76 0.23 -7.87
CA GLN A 87 15.79 0.28 -6.82
C GLN A 87 17.15 -0.15 -7.37
N LYS A 88 17.22 -1.24 -8.15
CA LYS A 88 18.47 -1.66 -8.81
C LYS A 88 19.03 -0.62 -9.76
N ALA A 89 18.18 0.06 -10.52
CA ALA A 89 18.59 1.12 -11.43
C ALA A 89 19.16 2.33 -10.66
N ILE A 90 18.53 2.69 -9.54
CA ILE A 90 19.01 3.74 -8.64
C ILE A 90 20.36 3.35 -8.05
N ASP A 91 20.51 2.14 -7.50
CA ASP A 91 21.77 1.67 -6.90
C ASP A 91 22.91 1.72 -7.93
N THR A 92 22.65 1.23 -9.16
CA THR A 92 23.64 1.25 -10.26
C THR A 92 24.02 2.68 -10.66
N ALA A 93 23.04 3.60 -10.74
CA ALA A 93 23.28 4.99 -11.09
C ALA A 93 24.05 5.74 -10.00
N VAL A 94 23.76 5.44 -8.73
CA VAL A 94 24.48 6.00 -7.57
C VAL A 94 25.92 5.53 -7.59
N ASP A 95 26.16 4.21 -7.73
CA ASP A 95 27.51 3.64 -7.79
C ASP A 95 28.34 4.28 -8.91
N ALA A 96 27.76 4.38 -10.12
CA ALA A 96 28.40 5.02 -11.27
C ALA A 96 28.70 6.51 -11.03
N ALA A 97 27.77 7.25 -10.40
CA ALA A 97 27.97 8.65 -10.07
C ALA A 97 29.09 8.84 -9.03
N THR A 98 29.13 8.02 -7.98
CA THR A 98 30.21 8.05 -6.98
C THR A 98 31.57 7.70 -7.58
N ALA A 99 31.65 6.71 -8.47
CA ALA A 99 32.90 6.33 -9.12
C ALA A 99 33.43 7.46 -10.03
N LYS A 100 32.53 8.11 -10.79
CA LYS A 100 32.88 9.27 -11.61
C LYS A 100 33.34 10.44 -10.75
N GLN A 101 32.61 10.75 -9.67
CA GLN A 101 32.94 11.84 -8.78
C GLN A 101 34.29 11.62 -8.07
N ALA A 102 34.59 10.38 -7.65
CA ALA A 102 35.89 10.01 -7.08
C ALA A 102 37.04 10.17 -8.09
N ALA A 103 36.82 9.81 -9.36
CA ALA A 103 37.80 10.02 -10.43
C ALA A 103 38.03 11.52 -10.70
N ASP A 104 36.96 12.31 -10.77
CA ASP A 104 37.02 13.76 -10.99
C ASP A 104 37.73 14.48 -9.82
N PHE A 105 37.49 14.06 -8.58
CA PHE A 105 38.20 14.59 -7.40
C PHE A 105 39.68 14.22 -7.42
N LYS A 106 40.03 12.99 -7.78
CA LYS A 106 41.43 12.55 -7.88
C LYS A 106 42.19 13.32 -8.98
N ALA A 107 41.54 13.58 -10.12
CA ALA A 107 42.11 14.39 -11.20
C ALA A 107 42.37 15.83 -10.74
N GLN A 108 41.39 16.45 -10.06
CA GLN A 108 41.56 17.80 -9.49
C GLN A 108 42.68 17.86 -8.46
N LEU A 109 42.83 16.87 -7.59
CA LEU A 109 43.93 16.81 -6.61
C LEU A 109 45.30 16.79 -7.30
N ALA A 110 45.46 15.96 -8.33
CA ALA A 110 46.70 15.89 -9.10
C ALA A 110 47.02 17.22 -9.80
N GLU A 111 46.02 17.90 -10.35
CA GLU A 111 46.19 19.22 -10.96
C GLU A 111 46.59 20.29 -9.94
N LYS A 112 45.97 20.26 -8.74
CA LYS A 112 46.31 21.18 -7.64
C LYS A 112 47.71 20.93 -7.10
N GLU A 113 48.15 19.67 -6.97
CA GLU A 113 49.53 19.34 -6.58
C GLU A 113 50.54 19.86 -7.60
N ALA A 114 50.31 19.66 -8.90
CA ALA A 114 51.17 20.21 -9.95
C ALA A 114 51.22 21.74 -9.93
N THR A 115 50.10 22.41 -9.65
CA THR A 115 50.03 23.87 -9.53
C THR A 115 50.81 24.37 -8.30
N ILE A 116 50.69 23.69 -7.16
CA ILE A 116 51.43 24.01 -5.94
C ILE A 116 52.94 23.88 -6.17
N GLU A 117 53.36 22.84 -6.89
CA GLU A 117 54.77 22.61 -7.22
C GLU A 117 55.33 23.73 -8.13
N GLN A 118 54.56 24.16 -9.13
CA GLN A 118 54.91 25.32 -9.97
C GLN A 118 54.98 26.63 -9.18
N LEU A 119 54.02 26.88 -8.29
CA LEU A 119 54.00 28.09 -7.45
C LEU A 119 55.15 28.11 -6.44
N LYS A 120 55.53 26.97 -5.86
CA LYS A 120 56.72 26.85 -5.00
C LYS A 120 58.00 27.17 -5.76
N ALA A 121 58.18 26.60 -6.96
CA ALA A 121 59.34 26.88 -7.80
C ALA A 121 59.43 28.37 -8.20
N ALA A 122 58.30 29.04 -8.41
CA ALA A 122 58.24 30.47 -8.66
C ALA A 122 58.53 31.33 -7.41
N ALA A 123 58.09 30.89 -6.23
CA ALA A 123 58.39 31.56 -4.96
C ALA A 123 59.89 31.45 -4.60
N ASP A 124 60.51 30.28 -4.81
CA ASP A 124 61.95 30.06 -4.61
C ASP A 124 62.80 30.89 -5.58
N ALA A 125 62.30 31.18 -6.79
CA ALA A 125 62.95 32.07 -7.75
C ALA A 125 62.85 33.57 -7.37
N THR A 126 61.90 33.93 -6.51
CA THR A 126 61.67 35.33 -6.09
C THR A 126 62.46 35.71 -4.83
N ASP A 127 62.84 34.73 -3.98
CA ASP A 127 63.63 34.96 -2.76
C ASP A 127 65.12 35.28 -3.05
N THR A 128 65.63 34.92 -4.24
CA THR A 128 67.00 35.28 -4.67
C THR A 128 67.18 36.73 -5.12
N ALA A 129 66.13 37.57 -5.15
CA ALA A 129 66.20 38.93 -5.72
C ALA A 129 66.04 40.10 -4.71
N THR A 130 65.80 39.85 -3.42
CA THR A 130 65.62 40.93 -2.43
C THR A 130 66.43 40.72 -1.14
N THR A 131 67.75 40.77 -1.24
CA THR A 131 68.59 41.26 -0.14
C THR A 131 69.02 42.69 -0.48
N PRO A 132 68.37 43.75 0.06
CA PRO A 132 68.92 45.09 -0.05
C PRO A 132 70.16 45.20 0.83
N LYS A 133 71.28 45.48 0.17
CA LYS A 133 72.56 45.89 0.76
C LYS A 133 72.33 47.18 1.56
N ASN A 134 72.57 47.19 2.88
CA ASN A 134 72.98 48.44 3.54
C ASN A 134 73.85 48.29 4.81
N GLU A 135 74.90 49.11 4.80
CA GLU A 135 75.68 49.74 5.90
C GLU A 135 76.34 48.90 7.02
N ALA A 136 77.69 48.89 7.01
CA ALA A 136 78.54 49.69 7.91
C ALA A 136 80.01 49.67 7.42
#